data_AF-A0A7S0Y7V1-F1
#
_entry.id   AF-A0A7S0Y7V1-F1
#
_cell.length_a   1.000
_cell.length_b   1.000
_cell.length_c   1.000
_cell.angle_alpha   90.00
_cell.angle_beta   90.00
_cell.angle_gamma   90.00
#
_symmetry.space_group_name_H-M   'P 1'
#
loop_
_entity.id
_entity.type
_entity.pdbx_description
1 polymer ?
#
loop_
_entity_poly.entity_id
_entity_poly.type
_entity_poly.pdbx_seq_one_letter_code
_entity_poly.pdbx_strand_id
1 'polypeptide(L)'
;TVFVRSKLKRKMTFQKYFVQKFKPSYTRKYMRDMESGVFTFPKCHNILAKFRPDMLFLQKENPIKLELPENAIYKKLYREFPELRKDPVDLNSLEAPLAKQFALKHLVLTAEIASNSPRTRHILRNNNYEDVAYERLKEEFMPRIVELRNQQQQSASIKQIQENEEEHLKLALTHLADQQKKV
;
A
#
# COMPACT_ATOMS: atom_id res chain seq x y z
N THR A 1 -47.73 -11.27 40.32
CA THR A 1 -46.89 -11.34 39.10
C THR A 1 -47.03 -10.04 38.33
N VAL A 2 -46.04 -9.15 38.39
CA VAL A 2 -46.12 -7.80 37.80
C VAL A 2 -45.45 -7.82 36.43
N PHE A 3 -46.24 -7.69 35.37
CA PHE A 3 -45.76 -7.59 33.98
C PHE A 3 -45.34 -6.13 33.69
N VAL A 4 -44.04 -5.87 33.66
CA VAL A 4 -43.48 -4.59 33.20
C VAL A 4 -43.44 -4.60 31.67
N ARG A 5 -44.40 -3.92 31.03
CA ARG A 5 -44.37 -3.65 29.58
C ARG A 5 -43.34 -2.56 29.27
N SER A 6 -42.14 -2.96 28.86
CA SER A 6 -41.12 -2.05 28.36
C SER A 6 -41.54 -1.49 26.98
N LYS A 7 -41.91 -0.20 26.94
CA LYS A 7 -42.16 0.51 25.69
C LYS A 7 -40.83 0.84 25.01
N LEU A 8 -40.36 -0.07 24.14
CA LEU A 8 -39.22 0.17 23.26
C LEU A 8 -39.62 1.19 22.17
N LYS A 9 -39.41 2.49 22.43
CA LYS A 9 -39.53 3.53 21.40
C LYS A 9 -38.38 3.39 20.40
N ARG A 10 -38.60 2.68 19.30
CA ARG A 10 -37.69 2.73 18.13
C ARG A 10 -37.73 4.14 17.54
N LYS A 11 -36.69 4.94 17.80
CA LYS A 11 -36.42 6.15 17.03
C LYS A 11 -36.01 5.71 15.63
N MET A 12 -36.94 5.77 14.67
CA MET A 12 -36.63 5.72 13.25
C MET A 12 -35.80 6.97 12.93
N THR A 13 -34.47 6.85 12.92
CA THR A 13 -33.62 7.88 12.33
C THR A 13 -33.82 7.82 10.83
N PHE A 14 -34.67 8.71 10.30
CA PHE A 14 -34.71 9.02 8.88
C PHE A 14 -33.28 9.37 8.45
N GLN A 15 -32.65 8.47 7.71
CA GLN A 15 -31.45 8.77 6.96
C GLN A 15 -31.79 9.98 6.09
N LYS A 16 -31.23 11.13 6.43
CA LYS A 16 -31.20 12.29 5.54
C LYS A 16 -30.43 11.84 4.31
N TYR A 17 -31.14 11.44 3.25
CA TYR A 17 -30.55 11.34 1.93
C TYR A 17 -30.07 12.74 1.57
N PHE A 18 -28.76 12.94 1.69
CA PHE A 18 -28.10 14.10 1.11
C PHE A 18 -28.34 14.02 -0.40
N VAL A 19 -29.34 14.75 -0.90
CA VAL A 19 -29.50 14.98 -2.33
C VAL A 19 -28.35 15.91 -2.72
N GLN A 20 -27.17 15.35 -2.95
CA GLN A 20 -26.12 16.06 -3.67
C GLN A 20 -26.75 16.52 -4.98
N LYS A 21 -26.82 17.83 -5.19
CA LYS A 21 -27.32 18.44 -6.42
C LYS A 21 -26.43 17.94 -7.56
N PHE A 22 -26.88 16.91 -8.26
CA PHE A 22 -26.12 16.25 -9.31
C PHE A 22 -25.91 17.27 -10.44
N LYS A 23 -24.68 17.75 -10.62
CA LYS A 23 -24.33 18.55 -11.81
C LYS A 23 -24.58 17.66 -13.03
N PRO A 24 -25.36 18.10 -14.03
CA PRO A 24 -25.63 17.26 -15.20
C PRO A 24 -24.30 16.88 -15.86
N SER A 25 -24.14 15.60 -16.20
CA SER A 25 -22.94 15.15 -16.93
C SER A 25 -22.85 15.88 -18.27
N TYR A 26 -21.64 16.07 -18.79
CA TYR A 26 -21.43 16.67 -20.10
C TYR A 26 -22.22 15.93 -21.20
N THR A 27 -22.33 14.61 -21.10
CA THR A 27 -23.15 13.79 -22.01
C THR A 27 -24.63 14.16 -21.92
N ARG A 28 -25.18 14.38 -20.72
CA ARG A 28 -26.58 14.78 -20.54
C ARG A 28 -26.85 16.19 -21.04
N LYS A 29 -25.91 17.12 -20.81
CA LYS A 29 -25.99 18.48 -21.37
C LYS A 29 -25.95 18.43 -22.90
N TYR A 30 -25.01 17.67 -23.45
CA TYR A 30 -24.84 17.45 -24.88
C TYR A 30 -26.08 16.83 -25.54
N MET A 31 -26.69 15.78 -24.96
CA MET A 31 -27.92 15.19 -25.50
C MET A 31 -29.07 16.21 -25.50
N ARG A 32 -29.21 17.01 -24.43
CA ARG A 32 -30.21 18.08 -24.35
C ARG A 32 -29.98 19.19 -25.40
N ASP A 33 -28.72 19.53 -25.65
CA ASP A 33 -28.37 20.53 -26.66
C ASP A 33 -28.67 20.00 -28.08
N MET A 34 -28.49 18.70 -28.34
CA MET A 34 -28.91 18.07 -29.60
C MET A 34 -30.44 18.03 -29.76
N GLU A 35 -31.19 17.74 -28.69
CA GLU A 35 -32.66 17.74 -28.69
C GLU A 35 -33.26 19.12 -29.01
N SER A 36 -32.52 20.20 -28.75
CA SER A 36 -32.97 21.57 -29.05
C SER A 36 -33.05 21.90 -30.55
N GLY A 37 -32.41 21.10 -31.41
CA GLY A 37 -32.34 21.34 -32.86
C GLY A 37 -31.43 22.49 -33.29
N VAL A 38 -30.75 23.16 -32.35
CA VAL A 38 -29.85 24.29 -32.62
C VAL A 38 -28.51 23.82 -33.21
N PHE A 39 -28.11 22.57 -32.95
CA PHE A 39 -26.80 22.04 -33.34
C PHE A 39 -26.93 20.82 -34.26
N THR A 40 -26.01 20.69 -35.21
CA THR A 40 -25.89 19.49 -36.07
C THR A 40 -25.25 18.33 -35.32
N PHE A 41 -25.74 17.11 -35.55
CA PHE A 41 -25.15 15.90 -34.96
C PHE A 41 -23.68 15.73 -35.36
N PRO A 42 -22.72 15.73 -34.41
CA PRO A 42 -21.33 15.47 -34.71
C PRO A 42 -21.10 13.98 -34.98
N LYS A 43 -20.05 13.67 -35.74
CA LYS A 43 -19.72 12.30 -36.19
C LYS A 43 -19.56 11.30 -35.04
N CYS A 44 -19.17 11.76 -33.85
CA CYS A 44 -19.00 10.92 -32.67
C CYS A 44 -20.31 10.57 -31.94
N HIS A 45 -21.45 11.19 -32.28
CA HIS A 45 -22.74 10.92 -31.62
C HIS A 45 -23.12 9.43 -31.68
N ASN A 46 -22.99 8.82 -32.86
CA ASN A 46 -23.31 7.41 -33.07
C ASN A 46 -22.43 6.48 -32.22
N ILE A 47 -21.16 6.86 -32.01
CA ILE A 47 -20.22 6.09 -31.17
C ILE A 47 -20.61 6.22 -29.70
N LEU A 48 -20.91 7.43 -29.22
CA LEU A 48 -21.32 7.67 -27.83
C LEU A 48 -22.68 7.06 -27.48
N ALA A 49 -23.61 7.02 -28.45
CA ALA A 49 -24.91 6.37 -28.29
C ALA A 49 -24.77 4.84 -28.24
N LYS A 50 -23.88 4.28 -29.08
CA LYS A 50 -23.63 2.84 -29.15
C LYS A 50 -22.79 2.31 -27.98
N PHE A 51 -21.81 3.09 -27.51
CA PHE A 51 -20.89 2.76 -26.43
C PHE A 51 -21.05 3.76 -25.29
N ARG A 52 -22.18 3.64 -24.58
CA ARG A 52 -22.43 4.48 -23.41
C ARG A 52 -21.42 4.12 -22.31
N PRO A 53 -20.72 5.10 -21.71
CA PRO A 53 -19.81 4.80 -20.61
C PRO A 53 -20.61 4.29 -19.41
N ASP A 54 -20.04 3.35 -18.67
CA ASP A 54 -20.61 2.89 -17.41
C ASP A 54 -20.74 4.06 -16.44
N MET A 55 -21.92 4.17 -15.84
CA MET A 55 -22.17 5.16 -14.81
C MET A 55 -21.41 4.74 -13.55
N LEU A 56 -20.21 5.28 -13.38
CA LEU A 56 -19.47 5.14 -12.12
C LEU A 56 -20.25 5.89 -11.05
N PHE A 57 -20.71 5.17 -10.03
CA PHE A 57 -21.28 5.79 -8.84
C PHE A 57 -20.22 6.72 -8.24
N LEU A 58 -20.60 7.97 -7.96
CA LEU A 58 -19.73 8.93 -7.28
C LEU A 58 -19.17 8.26 -6.02
N GLN A 59 -17.84 8.18 -5.97
CA GLN A 59 -17.13 7.61 -4.83
C GLN A 59 -17.59 8.35 -3.56
N LYS A 60 -17.87 7.59 -2.51
CA LYS A 60 -18.10 8.14 -1.17
C LYS A 60 -16.90 9.04 -0.82
N GLU A 61 -17.16 10.19 -0.18
CA GLU A 61 -16.11 11.15 0.22
C GLU A 61 -14.97 10.49 1.02
N ASN A 62 -15.27 9.37 1.70
CA ASN A 62 -14.30 8.54 2.41
C ASN A 62 -14.20 7.15 1.75
N PRO A 63 -13.20 6.90 0.89
CA PRO A 63 -12.97 5.56 0.35
C PRO A 63 -12.61 4.58 1.48
N ILE A 64 -13.02 3.32 1.33
CA ILE A 64 -12.66 2.27 2.28
C ILE A 64 -11.16 2.03 2.19
N LYS A 65 -10.46 2.11 3.33
CA LYS A 65 -9.04 1.81 3.40
C LYS A 65 -8.84 0.31 3.22
N LEU A 66 -8.09 -0.07 2.18
CA LEU A 66 -7.70 -1.45 1.94
C LEU A 66 -6.60 -1.84 2.95
N GLU A 67 -6.92 -2.73 3.88
CA GLU A 67 -5.94 -3.28 4.82
C GLU A 67 -5.69 -4.75 4.49
N LEU A 68 -4.44 -5.07 4.14
CA LEU A 68 -3.99 -6.43 3.87
C LEU A 68 -3.61 -7.12 5.19
N PRO A 69 -3.81 -8.44 5.31
CA PRO A 69 -3.44 -9.18 6.52
C PRO A 69 -1.94 -9.10 6.82
N GLU A 70 -1.11 -9.02 5.78
CA GLU A 70 0.35 -8.88 5.88
C GLU A 70 0.80 -7.59 6.59
N ASN A 71 -0.05 -6.54 6.62
CA ASN A 71 0.31 -5.24 7.19
C ASN A 71 0.69 -5.33 8.67
N ALA A 72 0.09 -6.24 9.44
CA ALA A 72 0.43 -6.45 10.84
C ALA A 72 1.83 -7.09 10.97
N ILE A 73 2.14 -8.04 10.09
CA ILE A 73 3.43 -8.75 10.06
C ILE A 73 4.55 -7.80 9.67
N TYR A 74 4.36 -6.99 8.62
CA TYR A 74 5.32 -5.95 8.23
C TYR A 74 5.63 -4.98 9.37
N LYS A 75 4.61 -4.55 10.13
CA LYS A 75 4.80 -3.65 11.27
C LYS A 75 5.66 -4.28 12.36
N LYS A 76 5.47 -5.57 12.67
CA LYS A 76 6.32 -6.30 13.62
C LYS A 76 7.74 -6.46 13.08
N LEU A 77 7.86 -7.00 11.86
CA LEU A 77 9.15 -7.28 11.21
C LEU A 77 10.02 -6.03 11.08
N TYR A 78 9.46 -4.89 10.64
CA TYR A 78 10.22 -3.66 10.49
C TYR A 78 10.55 -2.94 11.80
N ARG A 79 9.91 -3.30 12.93
CA ARG A 79 10.33 -2.81 14.24
C ARG A 79 11.58 -3.53 14.72
N GLU A 80 11.69 -4.82 14.40
CA GLU A 80 12.84 -5.65 14.78
C GLU A 80 14.00 -5.48 13.81
N PHE A 81 13.71 -5.43 12.50
CA PHE A 81 14.70 -5.35 11.42
C PHE A 81 14.42 -4.13 10.53
N PRO A 82 14.81 -2.92 10.97
CA PRO A 82 14.58 -1.69 10.20
C PRO A 82 15.32 -1.67 8.86
N GLU A 83 16.38 -2.47 8.68
CA GLU A 83 17.15 -2.58 7.44
C GLU A 83 16.28 -3.03 6.26
N LEU A 84 15.26 -3.84 6.51
CA LEU A 84 14.34 -4.36 5.49
C LEU A 84 13.48 -3.27 4.84
N ARG A 85 13.33 -2.10 5.48
CA ARG A 85 12.64 -0.95 4.86
C ARG A 85 13.47 -0.30 3.76
N LYS A 86 14.78 -0.48 3.79
CA LYS A 86 15.76 0.09 2.86
C LYS A 86 16.16 -0.90 1.77
N ASP A 87 15.57 -2.10 1.79
CA ASP A 87 15.78 -3.13 0.77
C ASP A 87 15.35 -2.57 -0.60
N PRO A 88 16.25 -2.46 -1.59
CA PRO A 88 15.90 -1.92 -2.90
C PRO A 88 14.92 -2.85 -3.60
N VAL A 89 13.74 -2.32 -3.93
CA VAL A 89 12.72 -3.06 -4.66
C VAL A 89 12.90 -2.82 -6.15
N ASP A 90 13.32 -3.85 -6.88
CA ASP A 90 13.28 -3.84 -8.33
C ASP A 90 11.84 -4.07 -8.82
N LEU A 91 11.24 -3.02 -9.38
CA LEU A 91 9.87 -3.07 -9.90
C LEU A 91 9.75 -3.92 -11.18
N ASN A 92 10.86 -4.21 -11.86
CA ASN A 92 10.87 -5.07 -13.05
C ASN A 92 11.08 -6.54 -12.71
N SER A 93 11.57 -6.84 -11.50
CA SER A 93 11.75 -8.21 -11.04
C SER A 93 10.41 -8.83 -10.64
N LEU A 94 10.24 -10.11 -10.98
CA LEU A 94 9.14 -10.92 -10.48
C LEU A 94 9.38 -11.42 -9.04
N GLU A 95 10.60 -11.27 -8.53
CA GLU A 95 10.96 -11.70 -7.19
C GLU A 95 10.40 -10.73 -6.15
N ALA A 96 9.70 -11.29 -5.16
CA ALA A 96 9.17 -10.50 -4.06
C ALA A 96 10.31 -10.01 -3.14
N PRO A 97 10.20 -8.79 -2.58
CA PRO A 97 11.13 -8.31 -1.55
C PRO A 97 11.20 -9.24 -0.34
N LEU A 98 12.31 -9.25 0.39
CA LEU A 98 12.53 -10.21 1.47
C LEU A 98 11.43 -10.16 2.55
N ALA A 99 11.00 -8.95 2.91
CA ALA A 99 9.91 -8.75 3.86
C ALA A 99 8.60 -9.37 3.37
N LYS A 100 8.30 -9.30 2.06
CA LYS A 100 7.10 -9.87 1.46
C LYS A 100 7.17 -11.39 1.40
N GLN A 101 8.34 -11.95 1.08
CA GLN A 101 8.56 -13.39 1.15
C GLN A 101 8.31 -13.93 2.58
N PHE A 102 8.83 -13.22 3.59
CA PHE A 102 8.59 -13.55 4.99
C PHE A 102 7.11 -13.51 5.35
N ALA A 103 6.41 -12.42 5.03
CA ALA A 103 4.99 -12.26 5.34
C ALA A 103 4.12 -13.32 4.66
N LEU A 104 4.39 -13.63 3.39
CA LEU A 104 3.67 -14.68 2.66
C LEU A 104 3.89 -16.06 3.29
N LYS A 105 5.13 -16.43 3.61
CA LYS A 105 5.42 -17.70 4.29
C LYS A 105 4.76 -17.77 5.67
N HIS A 106 4.73 -16.67 6.43
CA HIS A 106 4.04 -16.62 7.72
C HIS A 106 2.55 -16.86 7.58
N LEU A 107 1.91 -16.27 6.57
CA LEU A 107 0.49 -16.52 6.27
C LEU A 107 0.23 -17.97 5.84
N VAL A 108 1.12 -18.58 5.06
CA VAL A 108 0.99 -20.00 4.66
C VAL A 108 1.10 -20.91 5.88
N LEU A 109 2.14 -20.74 6.71
CA LEU A 109 2.33 -21.56 7.92
C LEU A 109 1.17 -21.41 8.91
N THR A 110 0.67 -20.18 9.11
CA THR A 110 -0.48 -19.96 10.01
C THR A 110 -1.76 -20.57 9.44
N ALA A 111 -1.96 -20.52 8.13
CA ALA A 111 -3.09 -21.19 7.48
C ALA A 111 -3.00 -22.72 7.60
N GLU A 112 -1.83 -23.33 7.40
CA GLU A 112 -1.60 -24.77 7.55
C GLU A 112 -1.86 -25.25 8.99
N ILE A 113 -1.34 -24.50 9.97
CA ILE A 113 -1.59 -24.78 11.39
C ILE A 113 -3.10 -24.70 11.70
N ALA A 114 -3.80 -23.72 11.12
CA ALA A 114 -5.23 -23.56 11.30
C ALA A 114 -6.07 -24.66 10.60
N SER A 115 -5.61 -25.19 9.47
CA SER A 115 -6.33 -26.25 8.72
C SER A 115 -6.13 -27.65 9.30
N ASN A 116 -5.00 -27.93 9.93
CA ASN A 116 -4.61 -29.29 10.32
C ASN A 116 -5.34 -29.88 11.52
N SER A 117 -6.22 -29.16 12.23
CA SER A 117 -7.11 -29.81 13.20
C SER A 117 -8.40 -29.03 13.54
N PRO A 118 -9.60 -29.56 13.21
CA PRO A 118 -10.87 -28.96 13.64
C PRO A 118 -11.07 -28.96 15.16
N ARG A 119 -10.42 -29.89 15.88
CA ARG A 119 -10.43 -29.97 17.35
C ARG A 119 -9.48 -28.96 18.01
N THR A 120 -8.43 -28.53 17.33
CA THR A 120 -7.49 -27.54 17.86
C THR A 120 -7.98 -26.11 17.74
N ARG A 121 -9.05 -25.78 16.98
CA ARG A 121 -9.59 -24.40 16.96
C ARG A 121 -9.91 -23.83 18.35
N HIS A 122 -10.32 -24.68 19.30
CA HIS A 122 -10.56 -24.26 20.68
C HIS A 122 -9.30 -24.18 21.54
N ILE A 123 -8.24 -24.94 21.22
CA ILE A 123 -6.94 -24.93 21.91
C ILE A 123 -6.05 -23.80 21.38
N LEU A 124 -6.15 -23.50 20.08
CA LEU A 124 -5.43 -22.45 19.34
C LEU A 124 -5.88 -21.03 19.71
N ARG A 125 -6.97 -20.89 20.47
CA ARG A 125 -7.35 -19.60 21.06
C ARG A 125 -6.47 -19.20 22.25
N ASN A 126 -5.74 -20.15 22.84
CA ASN A 126 -4.96 -19.96 24.06
C ASN A 126 -3.44 -19.97 23.83
N ASN A 127 -2.94 -20.41 22.66
CA ASN A 127 -1.51 -20.47 22.37
C ASN A 127 -1.14 -19.49 21.25
N ASN A 128 -0.06 -18.73 21.45
CA ASN A 128 0.51 -17.77 20.49
C ASN A 128 1.16 -18.47 19.28
N TYR A 129 0.40 -19.24 18.50
CA TYR A 129 0.92 -19.96 17.32
C TYR A 129 1.46 -19.00 16.26
N GLU A 130 0.88 -17.80 16.13
CA GLU A 130 1.39 -16.75 15.25
C GLU A 130 2.82 -16.34 15.62
N ASP A 131 3.12 -16.25 16.92
CA ASP A 131 4.44 -15.88 17.41
C ASP A 131 5.42 -17.05 17.24
N VAL A 132 4.99 -18.31 17.43
CA VAL A 132 5.84 -19.49 17.17
C VAL A 132 6.19 -19.61 15.69
N ALA A 133 5.23 -19.39 14.79
CA ALA A 133 5.49 -19.38 13.35
C ALA A 133 6.42 -18.22 12.96
N TYR A 134 6.26 -17.06 13.60
CA TYR A 134 7.10 -15.90 13.39
C TYR A 134 8.56 -16.16 13.80
N GLU A 135 8.81 -16.69 15.00
CA GLU A 135 10.18 -16.97 15.47
C GLU A 135 10.86 -18.05 14.62
N ARG A 136 10.15 -19.10 14.19
CA ARG A 136 10.72 -20.11 13.27
C ARG A 136 11.15 -19.51 11.93
N LEU A 137 10.29 -18.69 11.34
CA LEU A 137 10.61 -18.02 10.08
C LEU A 137 11.73 -17.00 10.25
N LYS A 138 11.78 -16.35 11.41
CA LYS A 138 12.85 -15.40 11.72
C LYS A 138 14.19 -16.12 11.66
N GLU A 139 14.34 -17.24 12.35
CA GLU A 139 15.56 -18.07 12.30
C GLU A 139 15.93 -18.46 10.87
N GLU A 140 14.95 -18.86 10.04
CA GLU A 140 15.18 -19.21 8.63
C GLU A 140 15.68 -18.02 7.79
N PHE A 141 15.15 -16.82 8.03
CA PHE A 141 15.45 -15.62 7.24
C PHE A 141 16.61 -14.79 7.81
N MET A 142 17.04 -15.02 9.05
CA MET A 142 18.14 -14.30 9.70
C MET A 142 19.40 -14.18 8.84
N PRO A 143 19.92 -15.25 8.19
CA PRO A 143 21.12 -15.15 7.38
C PRO A 143 20.99 -14.10 6.27
N ARG A 144 19.85 -14.08 5.57
CA ARG A 144 19.56 -13.13 4.49
C ARG A 144 19.40 -11.70 5.01
N ILE A 145 18.80 -11.52 6.19
CA ILE A 145 18.66 -10.21 6.83
C ILE A 145 20.06 -9.65 7.20
N VAL A 146 20.94 -10.50 7.73
CA VAL A 146 22.32 -10.11 8.07
C VAL A 146 23.12 -9.76 6.82
N GLU A 147 22.98 -10.53 5.74
CA GLU A 147 23.60 -10.22 4.45
C GLU A 147 23.16 -8.85 3.92
N LEU A 148 21.85 -8.56 3.93
CA LEU A 148 21.33 -7.25 3.53
C LEU A 148 21.91 -6.12 4.38
N ARG A 149 22.00 -6.32 5.70
CA ARG A 149 22.60 -5.32 6.61
C ARG A 149 24.05 -5.04 6.25
N ASN A 150 24.83 -6.08 5.96
CA ASN A 150 26.23 -5.94 5.58
C ASN A 150 26.38 -5.21 4.24
N GLN A 151 25.54 -5.52 3.25
CA GLN A 151 25.53 -4.84 1.95
C GLN A 151 25.17 -3.34 2.10
N GLN A 152 24.21 -3.02 2.98
CA GLN A 152 23.85 -1.62 3.27
C GLN A 152 24.99 -0.86 3.96
N GLN A 153 25.71 -1.51 4.87
CA GLN A 153 26.87 -0.87 5.53
C GLN A 153 28.02 -0.63 4.54
N GLN A 154 28.31 -1.61 3.67
CA GLN A 154 29.33 -1.47 2.63
C GLN A 154 29.00 -0.37 1.62
N SER A 155 27.75 -0.30 1.16
CA SER A 155 27.33 0.77 0.24
C SER A 155 27.37 2.15 0.90
N ALA A 156 27.10 2.25 2.20
CA ALA A 156 27.26 3.51 2.94
C ALA A 156 28.73 3.91 3.09
N SER A 157 29.65 2.98 3.38
CA SER A 157 31.08 3.30 3.48
C SER A 157 31.68 3.67 2.13
N ILE A 158 31.30 3.00 1.04
CA ILE A 158 31.72 3.35 -0.32
C ILE A 158 31.31 4.79 -0.66
N LYS A 159 30.07 5.19 -0.34
CA LYS A 159 29.60 6.56 -0.57
C LYS A 159 30.41 7.59 0.21
N GLN A 160 30.72 7.32 1.48
CA GLN A 160 31.56 8.22 2.29
C GLN A 160 32.97 8.37 1.71
N ILE A 161 33.56 7.27 1.21
CA ILE A 161 34.87 7.33 0.54
C ILE A 161 34.80 8.20 -0.71
N GLN A 162 33.77 8.00 -1.54
CA GLN A 162 33.58 8.79 -2.77
C GLN A 162 33.37 10.29 -2.47
N GLU A 163 32.60 10.63 -1.44
CA GLU A 163 32.39 12.02 -1.02
C GLU A 163 33.71 12.68 -0.57
N ASN A 164 34.52 11.98 0.24
CA ASN A 164 35.82 12.49 0.68
C ASN A 164 36.79 12.66 -0.51
N GLU A 165 36.82 11.70 -1.44
CA GLU A 165 37.64 11.79 -2.66
C GLU A 165 37.23 12.99 -3.52
N GLU A 166 35.93 13.23 -3.71
CA GLU A 166 35.43 14.41 -4.43
C GLU A 166 35.82 15.73 -3.76
N GLU A 167 35.78 15.81 -2.43
CA GLU A 167 36.23 16.99 -1.69
C GLU A 167 37.73 17.24 -1.88
N HIS A 168 38.55 16.19 -1.77
CA HIS A 168 39.99 16.29 -2.01
C HIS A 168 40.31 16.71 -3.45
N LEU A 169 39.59 16.20 -4.43
CA LEU A 169 39.75 16.58 -5.84
C LEU A 169 39.38 18.05 -6.07
N LYS A 170 38.27 18.53 -5.48
CA LYS A 170 37.87 19.94 -5.56
C LYS A 170 38.94 20.85 -4.97
N LEU A 171 39.48 20.51 -3.79
CA LEU A 171 40.57 21.26 -3.17
C LEU A 171 41.82 21.30 -4.05
N ALA A 172 42.23 20.15 -4.59
CA ALA A 172 43.39 20.07 -5.49
C ALA A 172 43.22 20.94 -6.75
N LEU A 173 42.02 20.92 -7.36
CA LEU A 173 41.70 21.74 -8.53
C LEU A 173 41.74 23.24 -8.21
N THR A 174 41.23 23.66 -7.04
CA THR A 174 41.32 25.07 -6.63
C THR A 174 42.77 25.52 -6.43
N HIS A 175 43.61 24.69 -5.80
CA HIS A 175 45.03 24.98 -5.63
C HIS A 175 45.78 25.10 -6.96
N LEU A 176 45.49 24.23 -7.94
CA LEU A 176 46.07 24.32 -9.28
C LEU A 176 45.63 25.59 -10.02
N ALA A 177 44.35 25.95 -9.93
CA ALA A 177 43.84 27.18 -10.53
C ALA A 177 44.51 28.42 -9.93
N ASP A 178 44.75 28.43 -8.61
CA ASP A 178 45.45 29.53 -7.93
C ASP A 178 46.94 29.60 -8.27
N GLN A 179 47.59 28.47 -8.54
CA GLN A 179 48.97 28.44 -9.05
C GLN A 179 49.07 29.00 -10.47
N GLN A 180 48.13 28.68 -11.35
CA GLN A 180 48.11 29.20 -12.72
C GLN A 180 47.86 30.71 -12.80
N LYS A 181 47.10 31.29 -11.86
CA LYS A 181 46.89 32.75 -11.78
C LYS A 181 48.11 33.56 -11.32
N LYS A 182 49.12 32.91 -10.74
CA LYS A 182 50.34 33.56 -10.23
C LYS A 182 51.47 33.60 -11.27
N VAL A 183 51.28 32.96 -12.42
CA VAL A 183 52.18 33.00 -13.58
C VAL A 183 51.63 34.04 -14.56
#